data_AF-A0A3S1BCP7-F1
#
_entry.id   AF-A0A3S1BCP7-F1
#
_cell.length_a   1.000
_cell.length_b   1.000
_cell.length_c   1.000
_cell.angle_alpha   90.00
_cell.angle_beta   90.00
_cell.angle_gamma   90.00
#
_symmetry.space_group_name_H-M   'P 1'
#
loop_
_entity.id
_entity.type
_entity.pdbx_description
1 polymer ?
#
loop_
_entity_poly.entity_id
_entity_poly.type
_entity_poly.pdbx_seq_one_letter_code
_entity_poly.pdbx_strand_id
1 'polypeptide(L)'
;LITTSAPNQVCSERISAYHPVCFRTIASLHPVCDLTISSPHPVCGERISDPHPVCGEEYLPLHPVCDLTISSPHPVCDLTISSTHPVCDLTISSPYPVCDLTISDPHPVCG
;
A
#
# COMPACT_ATOMS: atom_id res chain seq x y z
N LEU A 1 5.22 0.46 13.46
CA LEU A 1 6.22 1.27 12.74
C LEU A 1 7.40 0.37 12.43
N ILE A 2 7.48 -0.12 11.20
CA ILE A 2 8.65 -0.81 10.67
C ILE A 2 9.34 0.15 9.72
N THR A 3 10.61 0.44 9.97
CA THR A 3 11.44 1.28 9.11
C THR A 3 12.61 0.42 8.63
N THR A 4 12.76 0.29 7.32
CA THR A 4 13.78 -0.56 6.73
C THR A 4 14.59 0.21 5.71
N SER A 5 15.91 0.14 5.87
CA SER A 5 16.90 0.80 5.01
C SER A 5 17.99 -0.20 4.65
N ALA A 6 17.76 -0.96 3.58
CA ALA A 6 18.76 -1.81 2.94
C ALA A 6 18.67 -1.58 1.43
N PRO A 7 19.78 -1.55 0.67
CA PRO A 7 19.71 -1.41 -0.77
C PRO A 7 19.01 -2.64 -1.39
N ASN A 8 18.07 -2.40 -2.29
CA ASN A 8 17.25 -3.42 -2.99
C ASN A 8 16.46 -4.32 -2.03
N GLN A 9 15.70 -3.70 -1.12
CA GLN A 9 14.85 -4.43 -0.20
C GLN A 9 13.74 -5.20 -0.95
N VAL A 10 13.63 -6.50 -0.68
CA VAL A 10 12.45 -7.30 -1.02
C VAL A 10 11.66 -7.57 0.25
N CYS A 11 10.35 -7.31 0.23
CA CYS A 11 9.47 -7.59 1.35
C CYS A 11 8.18 -8.28 0.89
N SER A 12 7.68 -9.21 1.68
CA SER A 12 6.37 -9.82 1.48
C SER A 12 5.76 -10.06 2.85
N GLU A 13 4.70 -9.31 3.15
CA GLU A 13 4.01 -9.38 4.44
C GLU A 13 2.58 -9.88 4.26
N ARG A 14 2.16 -10.75 5.17
CA ARG A 14 0.78 -11.22 5.26
C ARG A 14 0.26 -11.01 6.67
N ILE A 15 -0.82 -10.26 6.78
CA ILE A 15 -1.37 -9.88 8.07
C ILE A 15 -2.78 -10.46 8.20
N SER A 16 -2.96 -11.25 9.25
CA SER A 16 -4.26 -11.79 9.64
C SER A 16 -4.47 -11.55 11.13
N ALA A 17 -5.28 -10.55 11.44
CA ALA A 17 -5.66 -10.16 12.79
C ALA A 17 -7.04 -9.50 12.72
N TYR A 18 -7.73 -9.35 13.86
CA TYR A 18 -9.08 -8.78 13.86
C TYR A 18 -9.10 -7.26 13.62
N HIS A 19 -8.13 -6.53 14.18
CA HIS A 19 -7.93 -5.09 13.99
C HIS A 19 -6.43 -4.75 13.92
N PRO A 20 -5.70 -5.17 12.87
CA PRO A 20 -4.31 -4.82 12.72
C PRO A 20 -4.18 -3.32 12.45
N VAL A 21 -3.22 -2.71 13.13
CA VAL A 21 -2.75 -1.36 12.82
C VAL A 21 -1.32 -1.48 12.34
N CYS A 22 -1.09 -1.12 11.07
CA CYS A 22 0.18 -1.30 10.41
C CYS A 22 0.64 0.03 9.83
N PHE A 23 1.89 0.38 10.08
CA PHE A 23 2.47 1.57 9.50
C PHE A 23 3.91 1.29 9.11
N ARG A 24 4.22 1.58 7.85
CA ARG A 24 5.48 1.22 7.20
C ARG A 24 6.10 2.40 6.47
N THR A 25 7.42 2.48 6.57
CA THR A 25 8.20 3.50 5.84
C THR A 25 9.39 2.83 5.18
N ILE A 26 9.44 2.95 3.86
CA ILE A 26 10.45 2.33 3.00
C ILE A 26 11.33 3.45 2.43
N ALA A 27 12.61 3.40 2.79
CA ALA A 27 13.66 4.26 2.28
C ALA A 27 14.84 3.39 1.84
N SER A 28 14.65 2.70 0.72
CA SER A 28 15.58 1.75 0.10
C SER A 28 15.71 2.12 -1.36
N LEU A 29 16.87 1.90 -1.97
CA LEU A 29 17.05 1.93 -3.43
C LEU A 29 16.30 0.75 -4.07
N HIS A 30 15.39 0.99 -5.01
CA HIS A 30 14.64 -0.03 -5.76
C HIS A 30 13.96 -1.11 -4.89
N PRO A 31 13.09 -0.74 -3.93
CA PRO A 31 12.37 -1.72 -3.12
C PRO A 31 11.33 -2.45 -3.98
N VAL A 32 11.16 -3.74 -3.70
CA VAL A 32 10.07 -4.56 -4.24
C VAL A 32 9.28 -5.09 -3.06
N CYS A 33 8.01 -4.70 -2.95
CA CYS A 33 7.25 -4.92 -1.75
C CYS A 33 5.81 -5.33 -1.99
N ASP A 34 5.41 -6.44 -1.38
CA ASP A 34 4.04 -6.93 -1.42
C ASP A 34 3.42 -6.99 -0.02
N LEU A 35 2.20 -6.48 0.13
CA LEU A 35 1.41 -6.57 1.35
C LEU A 35 0.06 -7.20 1.04
N THR A 36 -0.28 -8.27 1.75
CA THR A 36 -1.63 -8.86 1.71
C THR A 36 -2.26 -8.78 3.09
N ILE A 37 -3.45 -8.20 3.17
CA ILE A 37 -4.19 -8.06 4.43
C ILE A 37 -5.54 -8.76 4.34
N SER A 38 -5.72 -9.71 5.26
CA SER A 38 -6.96 -10.46 5.45
C SER A 38 -7.42 -10.32 6.90
N SER A 39 -8.16 -9.25 7.14
CA SER A 39 -8.64 -8.80 8.45
C SER A 39 -10.04 -8.22 8.28
N PRO A 40 -10.93 -8.15 9.27
CA PRO A 40 -12.15 -7.40 9.09
C PRO A 40 -11.87 -5.89 9.06
N HIS A 41 -11.21 -5.27 10.05
CA HIS A 41 -11.06 -3.79 10.06
C HIS A 41 -9.59 -3.37 10.17
N PRO A 42 -8.79 -3.48 9.09
CA PRO A 42 -7.40 -3.04 9.10
C PRO A 42 -7.29 -1.52 8.98
N VAL A 43 -6.29 -0.96 9.67
CA VAL A 43 -5.84 0.42 9.47
C VAL A 43 -4.38 0.38 9.06
N CYS A 44 -4.09 0.75 7.83
CA CYS A 44 -2.77 0.58 7.22
C CYS A 44 -2.26 1.87 6.59
N GLY A 45 -0.97 2.13 6.76
CA GLY A 45 -0.32 3.29 6.16
C GLY A 45 1.06 2.93 5.64
N GLU A 46 1.32 3.27 4.38
CA GLU A 46 2.59 3.03 3.71
C GLU A 46 3.17 4.35 3.18
N ARG A 47 4.46 4.57 3.45
CA ARG A 47 5.24 5.68 2.88
C ARG A 47 6.48 5.17 2.18
N ILE A 48 6.59 5.49 0.90
CA ILE A 48 7.70 5.05 0.06
C ILE A 48 8.43 6.27 -0.49
N SER A 49 9.75 6.30 -0.34
CA SER A 49 10.62 7.34 -0.88
C SER A 49 11.83 6.70 -1.55
N ASP A 50 11.75 6.53 -2.87
CA ASP A 50 12.74 5.82 -3.69
C ASP A 50 12.68 6.23 -5.17
N PRO A 51 13.79 6.20 -5.94
CA PRO A 51 13.77 6.39 -7.39
C PRO A 51 12.85 5.46 -8.21
N HIS A 52 12.76 4.18 -7.89
CA HIS A 52 12.06 3.16 -8.69
C HIS A 52 11.41 2.07 -7.80
N PRO A 53 10.42 2.40 -6.96
CA PRO A 53 9.74 1.41 -6.15
C PRO A 53 8.79 0.57 -6.99
N VAL A 54 8.72 -0.71 -6.64
CA VAL A 54 7.68 -1.63 -7.09
C VAL A 54 6.90 -2.07 -5.87
N CYS A 55 5.59 -1.82 -5.85
CA CYS A 55 4.73 -2.18 -4.72
C CYS A 55 3.41 -2.80 -5.17
N GLY A 56 2.97 -3.82 -4.43
CA GLY A 56 1.70 -4.51 -4.61
C GLY A 56 0.95 -4.60 -3.28
N GLU A 57 -0.29 -4.13 -3.26
CA GLU A 57 -1.11 -4.09 -2.06
C GLU A 57 -2.45 -4.76 -2.34
N GLU A 58 -2.79 -5.79 -1.54
CA GLU A 58 -4.06 -6.51 -1.66
C GLU A 58 -4.82 -6.50 -0.33
N TYR A 59 -6.02 -5.94 -0.37
CA TYR A 59 -6.94 -5.85 0.76
C TYR A 59 -8.21 -6.65 0.45
N LEU A 60 -8.44 -7.73 1.22
CA LEU A 60 -9.69 -8.51 1.25
C LEU A 60 -10.66 -8.27 2.47
N PRO A 61 -10.62 -7.14 3.21
CA PRO A 61 -11.30 -6.96 4.50
C PRO A 61 -12.77 -6.44 4.44
N LEU A 62 -13.37 -6.13 5.60
CA LEU A 62 -14.65 -5.42 5.76
C LEU A 62 -14.39 -4.02 6.34
N HIS A 63 -14.42 -2.96 5.53
CA HIS A 63 -14.05 -1.58 5.94
C HIS A 63 -12.54 -1.36 6.18
N PRO A 64 -11.67 -1.54 5.16
CA PRO A 64 -10.28 -1.11 5.26
C PRO A 64 -10.16 0.41 5.35
N VAL A 65 -9.18 0.88 6.12
CA VAL A 65 -8.64 2.24 6.03
C VAL A 65 -7.18 2.14 5.59
N CYS A 66 -6.86 2.66 4.41
CA CYS A 66 -5.54 2.53 3.81
C CYS A 66 -5.01 3.87 3.30
N ASP A 67 -3.81 4.27 3.75
CA ASP A 67 -3.12 5.46 3.25
C ASP A 67 -1.82 5.06 2.56
N LEU A 68 -1.67 5.37 1.27
CA LEU A 68 -0.44 5.11 0.51
C LEU A 68 0.16 6.42 0.01
N THR A 69 1.38 6.73 0.44
CA THR A 69 2.13 7.90 -0.05
C THR A 69 3.42 7.46 -0.73
N ILE A 70 3.60 7.86 -1.99
CA ILE A 70 4.78 7.52 -2.78
C ILE A 70 5.40 8.80 -3.34
N SER A 71 6.69 8.99 -3.04
CA SER A 71 7.51 10.06 -3.61
C SER A 71 8.63 9.44 -4.43
N SER A 72 8.47 9.42 -5.75
CA SER A 72 9.36 8.69 -6.66
C SER A 72 9.33 9.25 -8.09
N PRO A 73 10.44 9.29 -8.83
CA PRO A 73 10.45 9.62 -10.25
C PRO A 73 9.74 8.56 -11.12
N HIS A 74 9.82 7.27 -10.80
CA HIS A 74 9.23 6.20 -11.62
C HIS A 74 8.64 5.06 -10.75
N PRO A 75 7.54 5.30 -10.03
CA PRO A 75 6.90 4.27 -9.22
C PRO A 75 6.07 3.32 -10.08
N VAL A 76 6.12 2.03 -9.72
CA VAL A 76 5.20 0.99 -10.19
C VAL A 76 4.38 0.49 -9.00
N CYS A 77 3.05 0.61 -9.07
CA CYS A 77 2.17 0.36 -7.93
C CYS A 77 0.89 -0.32 -8.34
N ASP A 78 0.58 -1.46 -7.73
CA ASP A 78 -0.70 -2.14 -7.90
C ASP A 78 -1.45 -2.15 -6.57
N LEU A 79 -2.63 -1.53 -6.52
CA LEU A 79 -3.49 -1.53 -5.34
C LEU A 79 -4.82 -2.20 -5.69
N THR A 80 -5.10 -3.33 -5.04
CA THR A 80 -6.36 -4.06 -5.17
C THR A 80 -7.10 -4.09 -3.85
N ILE A 81 -8.32 -3.57 -3.86
CA ILE A 81 -9.21 -3.55 -2.70
C ILE A 81 -10.51 -4.25 -3.06
N SER A 82 -10.75 -5.40 -2.44
CA SER A 82 -11.98 -6.19 -2.58
C SER A 82 -12.63 -6.30 -1.20
N SER A 83 -13.40 -5.27 -0.84
CA SER A 83 -13.92 -5.07 0.51
C SER A 83 -15.19 -4.23 0.51
N THR A 84 -16.01 -4.31 1.56
CA THR A 84 -17.16 -3.41 1.70
C THR A 84 -16.79 -2.05 2.31
N HIS A 85 -17.20 -0.95 1.70
CA HIS A 85 -16.97 0.45 2.15
C HIS A 85 -15.49 0.75 2.49
N PRO A 86 -14.56 0.62 1.53
CA PRO A 86 -13.17 1.01 1.74
C PRO A 86 -13.03 2.53 1.88
N VAL A 87 -12.12 2.93 2.77
CA VAL A 87 -11.58 4.29 2.83
C VAL A 87 -10.12 4.22 2.40
N CYS A 88 -9.76 4.91 1.33
CA CYS A 88 -8.39 4.89 0.83
C CYS A 88 -7.87 6.23 0.33
N ASP A 89 -6.70 6.66 0.80
CA ASP A 89 -6.04 7.87 0.29
C ASP A 89 -4.73 7.49 -0.41
N LEU A 90 -4.63 7.82 -1.71
CA LEU A 90 -3.47 7.53 -2.55
C LEU A 90 -2.80 8.83 -3.02
N THR A 91 -1.64 9.13 -2.46
CA THR A 91 -0.82 10.28 -2.89
C THR A 91 0.43 9.81 -3.60
N ILE A 92 0.52 10.06 -4.91
CA ILE A 92 1.70 9.76 -5.72
C ILE A 92 2.30 11.06 -6.26
N SER A 93 3.51 11.39 -5.79
CA SER A 93 4.32 12.49 -6.30
C SER A 93 5.37 11.95 -7.26
N SER A 94 5.05 11.94 -8.56
CA SER A 94 5.91 11.39 -9.62
C SER A 94 5.74 12.10 -10.98
N PRO A 95 6.82 12.29 -11.76
CA PRO A 95 6.76 12.66 -13.16
C PRO A 95 6.32 11.50 -14.08
N TYR A 96 6.54 10.24 -13.71
CA TYR A 96 6.23 9.06 -14.53
C TYR A 96 5.63 7.90 -13.71
N PRO A 97 4.41 8.05 -13.16
CA PRO A 97 3.77 6.99 -12.40
C PRO A 97 3.17 5.90 -13.31
N VAL A 98 3.37 4.64 -12.94
CA VAL A 98 2.62 3.49 -13.47
C VAL A 98 1.86 2.90 -12.29
N CYS A 99 0.55 3.16 -12.21
CA CYS A 99 -0.25 2.71 -11.08
C CYS A 99 -1.59 2.15 -11.54
N ASP A 100 -1.91 0.94 -11.09
CA ASP A 100 -3.21 0.32 -11.28
C ASP A 100 -3.96 0.28 -9.96
N LEU A 101 -5.16 0.88 -9.94
CA LEU A 101 -6.07 0.88 -8.81
C LEU A 101 -7.34 0.10 -9.16
N THR A 102 -7.57 -1.01 -8.47
CA THR A 102 -8.78 -1.81 -8.60
C THR A 102 -9.54 -1.81 -7.28
N ILE A 103 -10.74 -1.22 -7.27
CA ILE A 103 -11.63 -1.23 -6.10
C ILE A 103 -12.93 -1.94 -6.48
N SER A 104 -13.23 -3.02 -5.79
CA SER A 104 -14.46 -3.80 -5.94
C SER A 104 -15.41 -3.53 -4.77
N ASP A 105 -16.09 -2.39 -4.80
CA ASP A 105 -17.12 -1.99 -3.84
C ASP A 105 -18.14 -1.04 -4.50
N PRO A 106 -19.44 -1.10 -4.16
CA PRO A 106 -20.43 -0.15 -4.67
C PRO A 106 -20.33 1.28 -4.10
N HIS A 107 -19.67 1.49 -2.96
CA HIS A 107 -19.59 2.80 -2.27
C HIS A 107 -18.19 3.10 -1.69
N PRO A 108 -17.12 3.09 -2.51
CA PRO A 108 -15.78 3.40 -2.03
C PRO A 108 -15.64 4.91 -1.74
N VAL A 109 -14.88 5.24 -0.69
CA VAL A 109 -14.41 6.60 -0.43
C VAL A 109 -12.92 6.61 -0.68
N CYS A 110 -12.48 7.10 -1.84
CA CYS A 110 -11.06 7.18 -2.15
C CYS A 110 -10.66 8.52 -2.77
N GLY A 111 -9.45 8.99 -2.43
CA GLY A 111 -8.88 10.28 -2.77
C GLY A 111 -7.45 10.23 -3.31
#